data_AF-A0A6S7B3T6-F1
#
_entry.id   AF-A0A6S7B3T6-F1
#
_cell.length_a   1.000
_cell.length_b   1.000
_cell.length_c   1.000
_cell.angle_alpha   90.00
_cell.angle_beta   90.00
_cell.angle_gamma   90.00
#
_symmetry.space_group_name_H-M   'P 1'
#
loop_
_entity.id
_entity.type
_entity.pdbx_description
1 polymer ?
#
loop_
_entity_poly.entity_id
_entity_poly.type
_entity_poly.pdbx_seq_one_letter_code
_entity_poly.pdbx_strand_id
1 'polypeptide(L)'
;MGKFALRGMAQCMARELAPKNIHVAHFVIDGGIASSRTQPDGGNADDKWLDPDAIATEYLHIHQQHRSAWTWEVELRPWVEKF
;
A
#
# COMPACT_ATOMS: atom_id res chain seq x y z
N MET A 1 -12.79 3.32 -12.35
CA MET A 1 -13.90 4.06 -11.71
C MET A 1 -14.37 3.49 -10.36
N GLY A 2 -14.13 2.23 -9.99
CA GLY A 2 -14.63 1.67 -8.71
C GLY A 2 -13.81 1.93 -7.43
N LYS A 3 -12.57 2.43 -7.53
CA LYS A 3 -11.67 2.53 -6.36
C LYS A 3 -11.94 3.74 -5.44
N PHE A 4 -12.62 4.78 -5.93
CA PHE A 4 -12.97 5.97 -5.12
C PHE A 4 -13.95 5.67 -3.99
N ALA A 5 -14.95 4.82 -4.25
CA ALA A 5 -15.92 4.41 -3.24
C ALA A 5 -15.25 3.61 -2.11
N LEU A 6 -14.33 2.71 -2.46
CA LEU A 6 -13.54 1.95 -1.49
C LEU A 6 -12.68 2.87 -0.61
N ARG A 7 -11.99 3.84 -1.22
CA ARG A 7 -11.19 4.84 -0.50
C ARG A 7 -12.06 5.64 0.48
N GLY A 8 -13.23 6.11 0.04
CA GLY A 8 -14.19 6.82 0.89
C GLY A 8 -14.71 5.98 2.05
N MET A 9 -15.05 4.70 1.80
CA MET A 9 -15.45 3.77 2.86
C MET A 9 -14.34 3.55 3.88
N ALA A 10 -13.10 3.31 3.43
CA ALA A 10 -11.95 3.13 4.31
C ALA A 10 -11.69 4.36 5.18
N GLN A 11 -11.84 5.56 4.62
CA GLN A 11 -11.70 6.81 5.37
C GLN A 11 -12.78 6.96 6.44
N CYS A 12 -14.05 6.62 6.14
CA CYS A 12 -15.12 6.61 7.13
C CYS A 12 -14.81 5.64 8.27
N MET A 13 -14.40 4.41 7.94
CA MET A 13 -14.03 3.39 8.94
C MET A 13 -12.85 3.84 9.81
N ALA A 14 -11.81 4.45 9.23
CA ALA A 14 -10.68 4.96 9.99
C ALA A 14 -11.10 6.00 11.04
N ARG A 15 -12.02 6.91 10.68
CA ARG A 15 -12.52 7.95 11.60
C ARG A 15 -13.41 7.38 12.71
N GLU A 16 -14.25 6.40 12.40
CA GLU A 16 -15.17 5.81 13.37
C GLU A 16 -14.49 4.81 14.31
N LEU A 17 -13.52 4.04 13.80
CA LEU A 17 -12.94 2.90 14.50
C LEU A 17 -11.63 3.22 15.23
N ALA A 18 -10.89 4.26 14.82
CA ALA A 18 -9.68 4.67 15.53
C ALA A 18 -9.92 5.01 17.02
N PRO A 19 -11.00 5.73 17.43
CA PRO A 19 -11.33 5.93 18.85
C PRO A 19 -11.65 4.64 19.61
N LYS A 20 -12.01 3.57 18.89
CA LYS A 20 -12.27 2.22 19.42
C LYS A 20 -11.00 1.37 19.43
N ASN A 21 -9.83 1.99 19.27
CA ASN A 21 -8.51 1.35 19.22
C ASN A 21 -8.37 0.32 18.08
N ILE A 22 -9.00 0.59 16.94
CA ILE A 22 -8.89 -0.23 15.72
C ILE A 22 -8.20 0.61 14.65
N HIS A 23 -7.03 0.14 14.19
CA HIS A 23 -6.26 0.77 13.13
C HIS A 23 -6.75 0.33 11.76
N VAL A 24 -7.35 1.25 11.00
CA VAL A 24 -7.73 1.03 9.60
C VAL A 24 -6.72 1.73 8.70
N ALA A 25 -6.13 0.99 7.77
CA ALA A 25 -5.19 1.51 6.77
C ALA A 25 -5.63 1.10 5.36
N HIS A 26 -5.50 2.03 4.41
CA HIS A 26 -5.80 1.86 3.00
C HIS A 26 -4.50 1.94 2.18
N PHE A 27 -4.21 0.90 1.41
CA PHE A 27 -3.01 0.83 0.59
C PHE A 27 -3.40 1.01 -0.87
N VAL A 28 -2.89 2.09 -1.45
CA VAL A 28 -2.98 2.37 -2.88
C VAL A 28 -1.73 1.81 -3.53
N ILE A 29 -1.87 0.67 -4.18
CA ILE A 29 -0.83 0.12 -5.04
C ILE A 29 -1.06 0.69 -6.43
N ASP A 30 -0.22 1.65 -6.81
CA ASP A 30 -0.28 2.31 -8.11
C ASP A 30 0.97 1.94 -8.91
N GLY A 31 0.76 1.07 -9.89
CA GLY A 31 1.83 0.40 -10.62
C GLY A 31 1.66 -1.11 -10.66
N GLY A 32 2.43 -1.78 -11.51
CA GLY A 32 2.45 -3.23 -11.56
C GLY A 32 3.37 -3.82 -10.49
N ILE A 33 2.97 -4.96 -9.92
CA ILE A 33 3.79 -5.71 -8.96
C ILE A 33 4.62 -6.75 -9.72
N ALA A 34 5.90 -6.86 -9.37
CA ALA A 34 6.79 -7.88 -9.91
C ALA A 34 6.29 -9.28 -9.54
N SER A 35 6.30 -10.17 -10.53
CA SER A 35 5.89 -11.56 -10.41
C SER A 35 6.78 -12.45 -11.29
N SER A 36 6.80 -13.75 -11.01
CA SER A 36 7.52 -14.74 -11.83
C SER A 36 7.07 -14.78 -13.30
N ARG A 37 5.85 -14.31 -13.60
CA ARG A 37 5.34 -14.20 -14.97
C ARG A 37 5.83 -12.94 -15.69
N THR A 38 6.06 -11.86 -14.96
CA THR A 38 6.56 -10.58 -15.50
C THR A 38 8.08 -10.52 -15.55
N GLN A 39 8.77 -11.38 -14.80
CA GLN A 39 10.22 -11.55 -14.80
C GLN A 39 10.57 -13.04 -14.67
N PRO A 40 10.78 -13.76 -15.79
CA PRO A 40 11.07 -15.19 -15.79
C PRO A 40 12.47 -15.51 -15.25
N ASP A 41 13.38 -14.54 -15.28
CA ASP A 41 14.83 -14.78 -15.11
C ASP A 41 15.34 -14.44 -13.70
N GLY A 42 14.46 -14.05 -12.77
CA GLY A 42 14.79 -13.76 -11.36
C GLY A 42 15.78 -12.59 -11.15
N GLY A 43 16.10 -11.84 -12.20
CA GLY A 43 16.96 -10.66 -12.16
C GLY A 43 16.24 -9.47 -11.57
N ASN A 44 16.96 -8.72 -10.72
CA ASN A 44 16.57 -7.50 -10.00
C ASN A 44 15.35 -6.82 -10.61
N ALA A 45 14.28 -6.68 -9.82
CA ALA A 45 13.03 -6.09 -10.30
C ALA A 45 13.35 -4.74 -10.95
N ASP A 46 13.24 -4.68 -12.28
CA ASP A 46 13.39 -3.44 -13.04
C ASP A 46 12.59 -2.34 -12.30
N ASP A 47 13.19 -1.18 -12.01
CA ASP A 47 12.65 -0.08 -11.20
C ASP A 47 11.27 0.43 -11.71
N LYS A 48 10.84 -0.09 -12.85
CA LYS A 48 9.49 -0.04 -13.43
C LYS A 48 8.41 -0.77 -12.62
N TRP A 49 8.73 -1.83 -11.87
CA TRP A 49 7.77 -2.64 -11.14
C TRP A 49 7.95 -2.50 -9.63
N LEU A 50 6.85 -2.62 -8.88
CA LEU A 50 6.88 -2.69 -7.44
C LEU A 50 7.38 -4.06 -6.97
N ASP A 51 8.33 -4.07 -6.04
CA ASP A 51 8.79 -5.28 -5.37
C ASP A 51 7.74 -5.75 -4.34
N PRO A 52 7.21 -6.99 -4.43
CA PRO A 52 6.27 -7.53 -3.46
C PRO A 52 6.82 -7.58 -2.02
N ASP A 53 8.11 -7.81 -1.83
CA ASP A 53 8.72 -7.85 -0.48
C ASP A 53 8.82 -6.45 0.12
N ALA A 54 9.07 -5.43 -0.70
CA ALA A 54 9.01 -4.03 -0.28
C ALA A 54 7.58 -3.63 0.10
N ILE A 55 6.57 -4.03 -0.67
CA ILE A 55 5.15 -3.81 -0.31
C ILE A 55 4.83 -4.49 1.03
N ALA A 56 5.23 -5.74 1.21
CA ALA A 56 4.98 -6.49 2.45
C ALA A 56 5.64 -5.83 3.67
N THR A 57 6.85 -5.29 3.49
CA THR A 57 7.57 -4.54 4.52
C THR A 57 6.79 -3.30 4.96
N GLU A 58 6.19 -2.57 4.01
CA GLU A 58 5.35 -1.41 4.35
C GLU A 58 4.07 -1.82 5.08
N TYR A 59 3.43 -2.94 4.72
CA TYR A 59 2.31 -3.46 5.50
C TYR A 59 2.71 -3.74 6.97
N LEU A 60 3.88 -4.34 7.18
CA LEU A 60 4.39 -4.63 8.51
C LEU A 60 4.71 -3.36 9.29
N HIS A 61 5.34 -2.38 8.64
CA HIS A 61 5.64 -1.08 9.22
C HIS A 61 4.36 -0.38 9.70
N ILE A 62 3.33 -0.33 8.86
CA ILE A 62 2.04 0.28 9.20
C ILE A 62 1.35 -0.46 10.36
N HIS A 63 1.37 -1.80 10.34
CA HIS A 63 0.82 -2.60 11.43
C HIS A 63 1.49 -2.33 12.78
N GLN A 64 2.79 -2.04 12.78
CA GLN A 64 3.60 -1.81 13.99
C GLN A 64 3.57 -0.35 14.48
N GLN A 65 2.86 0.55 13.80
CA GLN A 65 2.82 1.96 14.19
C GLN A 65 2.27 2.15 15.61
N HIS A 66 2.94 3.03 16.35
CA HIS A 66 2.43 3.47 17.64
C HIS A 66 1.09 4.21 17.45
N ARG A 67 0.12 3.94 18.33
CA ARG A 67 -1.26 4.49 18.23
C ARG A 67 -1.36 6.01 18.15
N SER A 68 -0.34 6.73 18.57
CA SER A 68 -0.31 8.20 18.47
C SER A 68 -0.05 8.71 17.05
N ALA A 69 0.31 7.85 16.10
CA ALA A 69 0.76 8.20 14.77
C ALA A 69 0.27 7.20 13.71
N TRP A 70 -0.97 6.72 13.84
CA TRP A 70 -1.57 5.83 12.85
C TRP A 70 -1.79 6.53 11.50
N THR A 71 -1.16 5.97 10.47
CA THR A 71 -1.41 6.29 9.07
C THR A 71 -2.68 5.57 8.62
N TRP A 72 -3.59 6.27 7.95
CA TRP A 72 -4.80 5.68 7.41
C TRP A 72 -4.70 5.41 5.90
N GLU A 73 -3.77 6.04 5.18
CA GLU A 73 -3.56 5.83 3.74
C GLU A 73 -2.08 5.86 3.38
N VAL A 74 -1.67 4.92 2.53
CA VAL A 74 -0.33 4.78 1.96
C VAL A 74 -0.45 4.60 0.46
N GLU A 75 0.37 5.32 -0.31
CA GLU A 75 0.48 5.17 -1.76
C GLU A 75 1.86 4.61 -2.10
N LEU A 76 1.89 3.43 -2.72
CA LEU A 76 3.11 2.74 -3.14
C LEU A 76 3.19 2.76 -4.66
N ARG A 77 4.34 3.21 -5.17
CA ARG A 77 4.56 3.46 -6.59
C ARG A 77 5.96 3.07 -7.05
N PRO A 78 6.11 2.65 -8.32
CA PRO A 78 7.41 2.36 -8.90
C PRO A 78 8.20 3.66 -9.12
N TRP A 79 9.52 3.54 -9.11
CA TRP A 79 10.44 4.69 -9.18
C TRP A 79 10.42 5.38 -10.55
N VAL A 80 10.27 4.63 -11.63
CA VAL A 80 10.54 5.12 -13.01
C VAL A 80 9.36 5.87 -13.64
N GLU A 81 8.16 5.87 -13.03
CA GLU A 81 7.02 6.58 -13.60
C GLU A 81 7.20 8.10 -13.60
N LYS A 82 7.09 8.72 -14.78
CA LYS A 82 7.17 10.18 -15.00
C LYS A 82 5.76 10.79 -15.09
N PHE A 83 5.63 11.99 -14.53
CA PHE A 83 4.41 12.81 -14.51
C PHE A 83 4.63 14.12 -15.26
#